data_AF-A0A958AHG3-F1
#
_entry.id   AF-A0A958AHG3-F1
#
_cell.length_a   1.000
_cell.length_b   1.000
_cell.length_c   1.000
_cell.angle_alpha   90.00
_cell.angle_beta   90.00
_cell.angle_gamma   90.00
#
_symmetry.space_group_name_H-M   'P 1'
#
loop_
_entity.id
_entity.type
_entity.pdbx_description
1 polymer ?
#
loop_
_entity_poly.entity_id
_entity_poly.type
_entity_poly.pdbx_seq_one_letter_code
_entity_poly.pdbx_strand_id
1 'polypeptide(L)'
;MLASSVLNKGTTVGNGRGATWSLALVILLGLLAGCSHDYADPETLAATLEPKTIFAALSMTSTIPKGAAQFAAVLNIDPAVVRIRLKPGDCIVCSLEARPQLSSATGVSVDEAEQIVRKNDEVTFFIPKFSCTFLYDGTTLNPRSCQHAPL
;
A
#
# COMPACT_ATOMS: atom_id res chain seq x y z
N MET A 1 13.81 36.57 -44.23
CA MET A 1 13.46 36.45 -45.65
C MET A 1 14.72 36.09 -46.42
N LEU A 2 14.77 34.88 -46.99
CA LEU A 2 15.44 34.44 -48.22
C LEU A 2 15.68 32.93 -48.13
N ALA A 3 14.97 32.23 -49.01
CA ALA A 3 15.05 30.81 -49.24
C ALA A 3 16.34 30.42 -49.97
N SER A 4 16.75 29.16 -49.84
CA SER A 4 17.21 28.35 -50.98
C SER A 4 17.41 26.90 -50.55
N SER A 5 16.55 26.04 -51.09
CA SER A 5 16.68 24.58 -51.09
C SER A 5 17.65 24.16 -52.19
N VAL A 6 18.54 23.22 -51.91
CA VAL A 6 19.23 22.44 -52.96
C VAL A 6 19.11 20.95 -52.63
N LEU A 7 18.36 20.29 -53.52
CA LEU A 7 18.25 18.86 -53.71
C LEU A 7 19.62 18.29 -54.11
N ASN A 8 20.05 17.16 -53.53
CA ASN A 8 20.90 16.23 -54.27
C ASN A 8 20.45 14.78 -54.10
N LYS A 9 20.33 14.11 -55.24
CA LYS A 9 19.83 12.75 -55.45
C LYS A 9 20.90 11.72 -55.09
N GLY A 10 20.47 10.62 -54.48
CA GLY A 10 21.27 9.42 -54.29
C GLY A 10 20.39 8.18 -54.16
N THR A 11 19.75 7.78 -55.25
CA THR A 11 19.04 6.50 -55.37
C THR A 11 20.04 5.37 -55.61
N THR A 12 20.01 4.33 -54.79
CA THR A 12 20.49 3.00 -55.20
C THR A 12 19.40 1.99 -54.92
N VAL A 13 18.83 1.49 -56.01
CA VAL A 13 17.84 0.41 -56.07
C VAL A 13 18.61 -0.91 -56.06
N GLY A 14 18.36 -1.75 -55.05
CA GLY A 14 18.83 -3.13 -54.98
C GLY A 14 17.63 -4.05 -54.76
N ASN A 15 17.05 -4.51 -55.86
CA ASN A 15 15.90 -5.40 -55.90
C ASN A 15 16.40 -6.85 -55.79
N GLY A 16 16.18 -7.50 -54.64
CA GLY A 16 16.54 -8.90 -54.39
C GLY A 16 15.36 -9.66 -53.81
N ARG A 17 14.55 -10.26 -54.69
CA ARG A 17 13.47 -11.19 -54.34
C ARG A 17 14.05 -12.44 -53.70
N GLY A 18 13.66 -12.71 -52.45
CA GLY A 18 13.87 -13.98 -51.77
C GLY A 18 12.80 -14.12 -50.70
N ALA A 19 11.64 -14.66 -51.08
CA ALA A 19 10.57 -14.99 -50.17
C ALA A 19 10.98 -16.23 -49.36
N THR A 20 11.37 -16.04 -48.10
CA THR A 20 11.39 -17.10 -47.09
C THR A 20 10.41 -16.74 -46.01
N TRP A 21 9.21 -17.32 -46.14
CA TRP A 21 8.26 -17.48 -45.06
C TRP A 21 8.94 -18.38 -44.02
N SER A 22 9.31 -17.81 -42.88
CA SER A 22 9.71 -18.58 -41.71
C SER A 22 9.05 -17.96 -40.50
N LEU A 23 8.06 -18.71 -40.01
CA LEU A 23 7.48 -18.57 -38.69
C LEU A 23 8.58 -18.35 -37.64
N ALA A 24 8.53 -17.20 -36.97
CA ALA A 24 9.01 -17.04 -35.60
C ALA A 24 7.84 -16.35 -34.87
N LEU A 25 6.77 -17.07 -34.52
CA LEU A 25 6.68 -17.96 -33.36
C LEU A 25 7.25 -17.31 -32.08
N VAL A 26 6.36 -16.63 -31.36
CA VAL A 26 6.26 -16.62 -29.90
C VAL A 26 7.52 -16.15 -29.15
N ILE A 27 7.69 -14.83 -28.99
CA ILE A 27 8.30 -14.25 -27.78
C ILE A 27 7.46 -13.03 -27.37
N LEU A 28 6.20 -13.29 -26.99
CA LEU A 28 5.26 -12.31 -26.42
C LEU A 28 4.83 -12.70 -24.99
N LEU A 29 5.61 -13.52 -24.28
CA LEU A 29 5.18 -14.22 -23.05
C LEU A 29 6.23 -14.23 -21.91
N GLY A 30 7.15 -13.26 -21.88
CA GLY A 30 8.33 -13.33 -20.99
C GLY A 30 8.45 -12.32 -19.85
N LEU A 31 7.50 -11.39 -19.64
CA LEU A 31 7.69 -10.28 -18.66
C LEU A 31 6.52 -10.03 -17.71
N LEU A 32 5.46 -10.84 -17.75
CA LEU A 32 4.46 -10.90 -16.68
C LEU A 32 4.67 -12.17 -15.87
N ALA A 33 5.90 -12.39 -15.41
CA ALA A 33 6.11 -13.16 -14.18
C ALA A 33 5.43 -12.37 -13.05
N GLY A 34 4.11 -12.48 -12.98
CA GLY A 34 3.34 -12.16 -11.81
C GLY A 34 3.88 -13.05 -10.72
N CYS A 35 4.77 -12.51 -9.89
CA CYS A 35 5.05 -13.07 -8.58
C CYS A 35 3.72 -12.99 -7.83
N SER A 36 2.89 -14.03 -7.94
CA SER A 36 1.77 -14.24 -7.04
C SER A 36 2.35 -14.31 -5.64
N HIS A 37 2.36 -13.17 -4.94
CA HIS A 37 2.62 -13.16 -3.52
C HIS A 37 1.48 -13.95 -2.88
N ASP A 38 1.79 -15.14 -2.37
CA ASP A 38 0.88 -15.90 -1.53
C ASP A 38 0.75 -15.17 -0.18
N TYR A 39 -0.20 -14.24 -0.13
CA TYR A 39 -0.58 -13.57 1.10
C TYR A 39 -1.42 -14.51 1.95
N ALA A 40 -1.22 -14.45 3.26
CA ALA A 40 -2.08 -15.13 4.20
C ALA A 40 -3.49 -14.52 4.15
N ASP A 41 -4.50 -15.37 4.26
CA ASP A 41 -5.88 -14.92 4.44
C ASP A 41 -6.03 -14.24 5.82
N PRO A 42 -6.47 -12.97 5.89
CA PRO A 42 -6.52 -12.22 7.15
C PRO A 42 -7.47 -12.83 8.20
N GLU A 43 -8.55 -13.51 7.78
CA GLU A 43 -9.55 -14.06 8.70
C GLU A 43 -9.03 -15.28 9.46
N THR A 44 -8.25 -16.12 8.79
CA THR A 44 -7.64 -17.31 9.37
C THR A 44 -6.32 -17.02 10.09
N LEU A 45 -5.59 -15.98 9.65
CA LEU A 45 -4.31 -15.59 10.23
C LEU A 45 -4.43 -15.19 11.71
N ALA A 46 -5.47 -14.42 12.06
CA ALA A 46 -5.59 -13.84 13.40
C ALA A 46 -5.56 -14.86 14.56
N ALA A 47 -5.92 -16.13 14.31
CA ALA A 47 -5.91 -17.20 15.31
C ALA A 47 -4.49 -17.71 15.66
N THR A 48 -3.50 -17.47 14.80
CA THR A 48 -2.13 -17.97 14.96
C THR A 48 -1.14 -16.86 15.34
N LEU A 49 -1.56 -15.59 15.29
CA LEU A 49 -0.72 -14.45 15.65
C LEU A 49 -0.57 -14.31 17.16
N GLU A 50 0.66 -14.26 17.66
CA GLU A 50 0.93 -13.84 19.02
C GLU A 50 1.12 -12.32 19.07
N PRO A 51 0.25 -11.53 19.74
CA PRO A 51 0.32 -10.07 19.69
C PRO A 51 1.65 -9.49 20.16
N LYS A 52 2.28 -10.10 21.17
CA LYS A 52 3.61 -9.71 21.67
C LYS A 52 4.71 -9.82 20.59
N THR A 53 4.63 -10.84 19.75
CA THR A 53 5.62 -11.14 18.71
C THR A 53 5.49 -10.16 17.56
N ILE A 54 4.25 -9.87 17.17
CA ILE A 54 3.97 -8.86 16.15
C ILE A 54 4.38 -7.47 16.65
N PHE A 55 4.03 -7.11 17.88
CA PHE A 55 4.44 -5.84 18.47
C PHE A 55 5.96 -5.66 18.47
N ALA A 56 6.71 -6.71 18.84
CA ALA A 56 8.18 -6.66 18.86
C ALA A 56 8.82 -6.49 17.47
N ALA A 57 8.13 -6.89 16.40
CA ALA A 57 8.57 -6.73 15.02
C ALA A 57 8.21 -5.35 14.41
N LEU A 58 7.33 -4.59 15.07
CA LEU A 58 6.99 -3.23 14.67
C LEU A 58 8.04 -2.22 15.12
N SER A 59 8.15 -1.13 14.39
CA SER A 59 9.10 -0.06 14.69
C SER A 59 8.43 1.30 14.52
N MET A 60 9.07 2.34 15.05
CA MET A 60 8.63 3.70 14.79
C MET A 60 8.70 3.99 13.29
N THR A 61 7.65 4.62 12.75
CA THR A 61 7.59 5.02 11.34
C THR A 61 7.20 6.49 11.21
N SER A 62 7.54 7.11 10.08
CA SER A 62 7.32 8.55 9.90
C SER A 62 5.94 8.92 9.32
N THR A 63 5.19 7.96 8.77
CA THR A 63 3.91 8.22 8.09
C THR A 63 2.97 7.02 8.19
N ILE A 64 1.66 7.23 8.05
CA ILE A 64 0.67 6.13 8.07
C ILE A 64 0.95 5.09 6.98
N PRO A 65 1.24 5.45 5.71
CA PRO A 65 1.55 4.46 4.69
C PRO A 65 2.74 3.55 5.03
N LYS A 66 3.79 4.09 5.65
CA LYS A 66 4.95 3.29 6.08
C LYS A 66 4.59 2.35 7.22
N GLY A 67 3.83 2.83 8.20
CA GLY A 67 3.33 2.00 9.30
C GLY A 67 2.44 0.87 8.81
N ALA A 68 1.50 1.16 7.90
CA ALA A 68 0.61 0.16 7.31
C ALA A 68 1.38 -0.88 6.49
N ALA A 69 2.35 -0.46 5.68
CA ALA A 69 3.22 -1.36 4.93
C ALA A 69 4.05 -2.27 5.85
N GLN A 70 4.62 -1.72 6.93
CA GLN A 70 5.35 -2.52 7.92
C GLN A 70 4.43 -3.53 8.60
N PHE A 71 3.24 -3.10 9.03
CA PHE A 71 2.24 -3.97 9.65
C PHE A 71 1.82 -5.12 8.71
N ALA A 72 1.51 -4.80 7.45
CA ALA A 72 1.15 -5.80 6.45
C ALA A 72 2.30 -6.79 6.19
N ALA A 73 3.53 -6.30 6.10
CA ALA A 73 4.71 -7.13 5.88
C ALA A 73 4.98 -8.09 7.06
N VAL A 74 4.86 -7.62 8.30
CA VAL A 74 5.03 -8.46 9.50
C VAL A 74 3.98 -9.58 9.56
N LEU A 75 2.78 -9.31 9.04
CA LEU A 75 1.68 -10.27 8.99
C LEU A 75 1.66 -11.13 7.71
N ASN A 76 2.51 -10.84 6.73
CA ASN A 76 2.48 -11.42 5.39
C ASN A 76 1.08 -11.35 4.73
N ILE A 77 0.46 -10.17 4.75
CA ILE A 77 -0.85 -9.89 4.13
C ILE A 77 -0.75 -8.80 3.07
N ASP A 78 -1.79 -8.71 2.24
CA ASP A 78 -1.92 -7.59 1.29
C ASP A 78 -2.10 -6.26 2.06
N PRO A 79 -1.24 -5.24 1.84
CA PRO A 79 -1.40 -3.94 2.48
C PRO A 79 -2.75 -3.26 2.17
N ALA A 80 -3.42 -3.60 1.06
CA ALA A 80 -4.73 -3.05 0.71
C ALA A 80 -5.86 -3.49 1.65
N VAL A 81 -5.70 -4.60 2.39
CA VAL A 81 -6.72 -5.07 3.35
C VAL A 81 -6.61 -4.40 4.72
N VAL A 82 -5.53 -3.65 4.98
CA VAL A 82 -5.32 -2.96 6.25
C VAL A 82 -6.30 -1.79 6.36
N ARG A 83 -7.08 -1.78 7.45
CA ARG A 83 -8.00 -0.70 7.78
C ARG A 83 -7.48 0.09 8.98
N ILE A 84 -7.87 1.35 9.06
CA ILE A 84 -7.38 2.27 10.09
C ILE A 84 -8.55 2.88 10.86
N ARG A 85 -8.49 2.84 12.18
CA ARG A 85 -9.35 3.64 13.07
C ARG A 85 -8.50 4.70 13.74
N LEU A 86 -9.00 5.93 13.80
CA LEU A 86 -8.34 7.01 14.53
C LEU A 86 -9.20 7.37 15.74
N LYS A 87 -8.56 7.55 16.88
CA LYS A 87 -9.20 8.00 18.11
C LYS A 87 -8.48 9.26 18.58
N PRO A 88 -9.18 10.40 18.69
CA PRO A 88 -8.59 11.63 19.21
C PRO A 88 -8.05 11.42 20.62
N GLY A 89 -6.78 11.77 20.86
CA GLY A 89 -6.21 11.75 22.21
C GLY A 89 -6.79 12.85 23.11
N ASP A 90 -7.09 14.00 22.51
CA ASP A 90 -7.62 15.17 23.19
C ASP A 90 -9.14 15.28 22.98
N CYS A 91 -9.91 14.80 23.97
CA CYS A 91 -11.33 15.04 24.22
C CYS A 91 -12.37 13.98 23.73
N ILE A 92 -12.98 13.30 24.72
CA ILE A 92 -14.02 12.26 24.58
C ILE A 92 -15.39 12.83 24.15
N VAL A 93 -15.66 14.12 24.38
CA VAL A 93 -16.99 14.73 24.13
C VAL A 93 -16.96 15.73 22.96
N CYS A 94 -15.80 16.29 22.58
CA CYS A 94 -15.75 17.42 21.64
C CYS A 94 -15.32 17.08 20.20
N SER A 95 -14.88 15.85 19.90
CA SER A 95 -14.20 15.57 18.61
C SER A 95 -14.92 14.62 17.65
N LEU A 96 -15.97 13.90 18.08
CA LEU A 96 -16.65 12.94 17.20
C LEU A 96 -17.63 13.65 16.24
N GLU A 97 -18.32 14.69 16.68
CA GLU A 97 -19.17 15.53 15.81
C GLU A 97 -18.35 16.28 14.74
N ALA A 98 -17.10 16.62 15.05
CA ALA A 98 -16.20 17.32 14.13
C ALA A 98 -15.49 16.40 13.12
N ARG A 99 -15.47 15.08 13.36
CA ARG A 99 -14.81 14.07 12.50
C ARG A 99 -15.64 12.78 12.48
N PRO A 100 -16.86 12.79 11.90
CA PRO A 100 -17.78 11.64 11.90
C PRO A 100 -17.19 10.38 11.24
N GLN A 101 -16.21 10.54 10.34
CA GLN A 101 -15.47 9.42 9.75
C GLN A 101 -14.68 8.60 10.79
N LEU A 102 -14.38 9.17 11.97
CA LEU A 102 -13.70 8.45 13.06
C LEU A 102 -14.62 7.54 13.87
N SER A 103 -15.93 7.79 13.86
CA SER A 103 -16.90 6.90 14.52
C SER A 103 -17.19 5.64 13.72
N SER A 104 -16.56 5.45 12.56
CA SER A 104 -16.77 4.29 11.70
C SER A 104 -16.17 3.02 12.32
N ALA A 105 -17.03 2.05 12.60
CA ALA A 105 -16.61 0.70 12.97
C ALA A 105 -15.83 0.01 11.83
N THR A 106 -16.06 0.35 10.57
CA THR A 106 -15.35 -0.28 9.44
C THR A 106 -13.95 0.29 9.20
N GLY A 107 -13.61 1.39 9.90
CA GLY A 107 -12.36 2.13 9.67
C GLY A 107 -12.28 2.77 8.29
N VAL A 108 -11.20 3.49 8.05
CA VAL A 108 -10.88 4.19 6.80
C VAL A 108 -9.69 3.53 6.08
N SER A 109 -9.43 3.92 4.84
CA SER A 109 -8.25 3.44 4.10
C SER A 109 -6.96 4.10 4.62
N VAL A 110 -5.81 3.57 4.22
CA VAL A 110 -4.48 4.14 4.51
C VAL A 110 -4.38 5.58 4.02
N ASP A 111 -4.76 5.84 2.77
CA ASP A 111 -4.68 7.17 2.16
C ASP A 111 -5.62 8.18 2.82
N GLU A 112 -6.84 7.74 3.16
CA GLU A 112 -7.81 8.60 3.84
C GLU A 112 -7.34 8.95 5.26
N ALA A 113 -6.79 7.96 6.00
CA ALA A 113 -6.27 8.19 7.34
C ALA A 113 -5.13 9.21 7.36
N GLU A 114 -4.19 9.12 6.42
CA GLU A 114 -3.05 10.06 6.30
C GLU A 114 -3.52 11.51 6.11
N GLN A 115 -4.63 11.72 5.40
CA GLN A 115 -5.17 13.07 5.17
C GLN A 115 -5.85 13.69 6.40
N ILE A 116 -6.36 12.85 7.31
CA ILE A 116 -7.20 13.32 8.41
C ILE A 116 -6.54 13.16 9.78
N VAL A 117 -5.45 12.41 9.91
CA VAL A 117 -4.75 12.19 11.18
C VAL A 117 -4.23 13.50 11.77
N ARG A 118 -4.33 13.64 13.09
CA ARG A 118 -3.85 14.81 13.82
C ARG A 118 -2.86 14.40 14.89
N LYS A 119 -1.98 15.33 15.26
CA LYS A 119 -1.07 15.15 16.41
C LYS A 119 -1.87 14.69 17.65
N ASN A 120 -1.30 13.74 18.37
CA ASN A 120 -1.88 13.04 19.53
C ASN A 120 -3.05 12.10 19.21
N ASP A 121 -3.41 11.88 17.94
CA ASP A 121 -4.36 10.82 17.59
C ASP A 121 -3.74 9.45 17.89
N GLU A 122 -4.55 8.58 18.48
CA GLU A 122 -4.30 7.16 18.53
C GLU A 122 -4.73 6.53 17.21
N VAL A 123 -3.81 5.83 16.55
CA VAL A 123 -3.97 5.24 15.23
C VAL A 123 -3.97 3.72 15.39
N THR A 124 -5.09 3.08 15.07
CA THR A 124 -5.22 1.62 15.16
C THR A 124 -5.26 1.02 13.77
N PHE A 125 -4.23 0.25 13.42
CA PHE A 125 -4.23 -0.60 12.23
C PHE A 125 -4.87 -1.92 12.58
N PHE A 126 -5.79 -2.40 11.75
CA PHE A 126 -6.49 -3.64 12.03
C PHE A 126 -6.83 -4.42 10.77
N ILE A 127 -6.94 -5.72 11.00
CA ILE A 127 -7.56 -6.73 10.14
C ILE A 127 -8.66 -7.42 10.96
N PRO A 128 -9.48 -8.31 10.38
CA PRO A 128 -10.43 -9.09 11.18
C PRO A 128 -9.74 -9.74 12.39
N LYS A 129 -10.28 -9.49 13.60
CA LYS A 129 -9.86 -10.10 14.87
C LYS A 129 -8.43 -9.78 15.34
N PHE A 130 -7.71 -8.84 14.72
CA PHE A 130 -6.37 -8.45 15.17
C PHE A 130 -6.10 -6.96 14.91
N SER A 131 -5.46 -6.29 15.86
CA SER A 131 -5.16 -4.87 15.76
C SER A 131 -3.86 -4.49 16.46
N CYS A 132 -3.16 -3.51 15.91
CA CYS A 132 -2.06 -2.82 16.57
C CYS A 132 -2.33 -1.32 16.64
N THR A 133 -2.06 -0.74 17.80
CA THR A 133 -2.30 0.65 18.12
C THR A 133 -0.97 1.41 18.17
N PHE A 134 -1.00 2.62 17.63
CA PHE A 134 0.12 3.54 17.52
C PHE A 134 -0.31 4.91 18.06
N LEU A 135 0.64 5.68 18.58
CA LEU A 135 0.43 7.09 18.90
C LEU A 135 1.10 7.93 17.82
N TYR A 136 0.36 8.85 17.19
CA TYR A 136 0.93 9.82 16.27
C TYR A 136 1.32 11.11 17.01
N ASP A 137 2.62 11.43 17.08
CA ASP A 137 3.10 12.62 17.80
C ASP A 137 3.10 13.92 16.93
N GLY A 138 2.60 13.82 15.70
CA GLY A 138 2.64 14.88 14.69
C GLY A 138 3.80 14.72 13.69
N THR A 139 4.71 13.78 13.93
CA THR A 139 5.86 13.48 13.05
C THR A 139 6.13 11.99 12.90
N THR A 140 5.85 11.20 13.93
CA THR A 140 6.11 9.76 13.96
C THR A 140 4.93 8.99 14.54
N LEU A 141 4.77 7.76 14.05
CA LEU A 141 3.89 6.74 14.58
C LEU A 141 4.67 5.82 15.49
N ASN A 142 4.31 5.85 16.76
CA ASN A 142 4.98 5.10 17.81
C ASN A 142 4.13 3.89 18.20
N PRO A 143 4.57 2.64 17.93
CA PRO A 143 3.83 1.45 18.35
C PRO A 143 3.58 1.47 19.85
N ARG A 144 2.36 1.11 20.28
CA ARG A 144 1.95 1.07 21.69
C ARG A 144 1.61 -0.33 22.16
N SER A 145 0.77 -1.02 21.39
CA SER A 145 0.32 -2.37 21.73
C SER A 145 -0.24 -3.07 20.49
N CYS A 146 -0.28 -4.38 20.57
CA CYS A 146 -1.07 -5.22 19.66
C CYS A 146 -1.96 -6.12 20.50
N GLN A 147 -3.12 -6.47 19.97
CA GLN A 147 -4.09 -7.34 20.63
C GLN A 147 -4.98 -8.03 19.61
N HIS A 148 -5.59 -9.14 20.01
CA HIS A 148 -6.74 -9.66 19.30
C HIS A 148 -7.91 -8.68 19.48
N ALA A 149 -8.46 -8.21 18.37
CA ALA A 149 -9.65 -7.36 18.40
C ALA A 149 -10.87 -8.21 18.79
N PRO A 150 -11.86 -7.66 19.50
CA PRO A 150 -13.10 -8.39 19.77
C PRO A 150 -13.75 -8.84 18.45
N LEU A 151 -14.33 -10.04 18.49
CA LEU A 151 -15.08 -10.67 17.41
C LEU A 151 -16.28 -9.81 16.99
#